data_AF-A0A7Z9VFE8-F1
#
_entry.id   AF-A0A7Z9VFE8-F1
#
_cell.length_a   1.000
_cell.length_b   1.000
_cell.length_c   1.000
_cell.angle_alpha   90.00
_cell.angle_beta   90.00
_cell.angle_gamma   90.00
#
_symmetry.space_group_name_H-M   'P 1'
#
loop_
_entity.id
_entity.type
_entity.pdbx_description
1 polymer ?
#
loop_
_entity_poly.entity_id
_entity_poly.type
_entity_poly.pdbx_seq_one_letter_code
_entity_poly.pdbx_strand_id
1 'polypeptide(L)'
;MRRRGLFFLDRHSIDAAFTLLPLAGCRRSVTSALDCRNGSNIVIDHKRNADKSVPDDNRITACASRRWQFDAQRRVDPGGSCRVWAGTCSDGSAAFLKWHPQRRSWRQEEQALRQWLPQIAQELANRPELLDSSEQEGLLLISAVAGEPVESGTDSEQELHIIHRQTGVFLRELHRLEVVDEDPVALSKAMPERLQGWIDKADGVLEEDQIVQATKCIGDGSLFANDRRVACHNDYQPRNWLWDGHRLGIIDFEHAHLNHPGFDLVRLQVGTWQESPSLRESFLDGYGQYPDWLDDERMDAIITLFAIGCVVWGTQHHQKKLVELGRRCLA
;
A
#
# COMPACT_ATOMS: atom_id res chain seq x y z
N MET A 1 28.92 -14.60 21.34
CA MET A 1 28.52 -13.20 21.66
C MET A 1 29.19 -12.24 20.68
N ARG A 2 28.54 -11.98 19.54
CA ARG A 2 28.96 -10.91 18.62
C ARG A 2 27.84 -9.89 18.58
N ARG A 3 28.17 -8.63 18.88
CA ARG A 3 27.28 -7.47 18.79
C ARG A 3 26.77 -7.39 17.34
N ARG A 4 25.47 -7.58 17.12
CA ARG A 4 24.81 -7.26 15.85
C ARG A 4 24.71 -5.74 15.77
N GLY A 5 25.58 -5.13 14.97
CA GLY A 5 25.51 -3.71 14.67
C GLY A 5 24.33 -3.45 13.75
N LEU A 6 23.53 -2.45 14.11
CA LEU A 6 22.62 -1.80 13.18
C LEU A 6 23.44 -1.24 12.03
N PHE A 7 23.31 -1.81 10.83
CA PHE A 7 23.86 -1.22 9.63
C PHE A 7 22.74 -0.47 8.89
N PHE A 8 22.99 0.83 8.73
CA PHE A 8 22.24 1.75 7.89
C PHE A 8 22.59 1.49 6.43
N LEU A 9 21.59 1.41 5.56
CA LEU A 9 21.76 1.64 4.13
C LEU A 9 20.81 2.75 3.70
N ASP A 10 21.40 3.73 3.04
CA ASP A 10 20.76 4.82 2.32
C ASP A 10 19.82 4.23 1.25
N ARG A 11 18.50 4.29 1.46
CA ARG A 11 17.48 3.71 0.56
C ARG A 11 16.30 4.66 0.39
N HIS A 12 16.27 5.37 -0.74
CA HIS A 12 15.13 6.16 -1.20
C HIS A 12 13.90 5.24 -1.42
N SER A 13 12.82 5.47 -0.68
CA SER A 13 11.56 4.69 -0.79
C SER A 13 10.55 5.34 -1.74
N ILE A 14 9.75 4.49 -2.38
CA ILE A 14 9.00 4.74 -3.61
C ILE A 14 7.55 4.23 -3.42
N ASP A 15 6.72 5.00 -2.71
CA ASP A 15 5.49 4.42 -2.12
C ASP A 15 4.16 5.01 -2.60
N ALA A 16 4.07 6.16 -3.27
CA ALA A 16 2.75 6.79 -3.49
C ALA A 16 2.10 6.61 -4.88
N ALA A 17 2.63 5.73 -5.75
CA ALA A 17 2.13 5.53 -7.12
C ALA A 17 0.76 4.84 -7.25
N PHE A 18 0.09 4.44 -6.16
CA PHE A 18 -1.24 3.79 -6.23
C PHE A 18 -2.33 4.43 -5.35
N THR A 19 -2.01 5.51 -4.65
CA THR A 19 -2.90 6.06 -3.60
C THR A 19 -3.71 7.27 -4.06
N LEU A 20 -3.68 7.64 -5.34
CA LEU A 20 -4.25 8.91 -5.79
C LEU A 20 -5.24 8.75 -6.94
N LEU A 21 -6.43 8.25 -6.68
CA LEU A 21 -7.63 8.72 -7.36
C LEU A 21 -8.78 8.92 -6.36
N PRO A 22 -9.41 10.11 -6.34
CA PRO A 22 -10.65 10.31 -5.60
C PRO A 22 -11.82 9.62 -6.32
N LEU A 23 -12.75 9.06 -5.54
CA LEU A 23 -14.09 8.74 -6.03
C LEU A 23 -14.69 10.00 -6.67
N ALA A 24 -14.96 9.95 -7.97
CA ALA A 24 -15.44 11.09 -8.75
C ALA A 24 -16.82 11.56 -8.24
N GLY A 25 -16.83 12.70 -7.54
CA GLY A 25 -18.03 13.47 -7.27
C GLY A 25 -18.51 14.18 -8.52
N CYS A 26 -19.61 13.68 -9.10
CA CYS A 26 -20.24 14.22 -10.30
C CYS A 26 -20.71 15.67 -10.09
N ARG A 27 -20.18 16.63 -10.86
CA ARG A 27 -20.83 17.94 -11.08
C ARG A 27 -21.24 18.05 -12.53
N ARG A 28 -22.53 17.87 -12.82
CA ARG A 28 -23.15 18.35 -14.07
C ARG A 28 -23.87 19.66 -13.81
N SER A 29 -23.57 20.65 -14.63
CA SER A 29 -24.31 21.90 -14.75
C SER A 29 -25.65 21.62 -15.43
N VAL A 30 -26.74 22.13 -14.86
CA VAL A 30 -27.98 22.40 -15.58
C VAL A 30 -28.48 23.76 -15.11
N THR A 31 -28.45 24.73 -16.02
CA THR A 31 -29.16 25.99 -15.94
C THR A 31 -30.62 25.77 -16.30
N SER A 32 -31.54 25.99 -15.38
CA SER A 32 -32.84 26.65 -15.65
C SER A 32 -33.50 27.07 -14.33
N ALA A 33 -34.01 28.29 -14.34
CA ALA A 33 -34.69 28.93 -13.23
C ALA A 33 -36.14 28.43 -13.10
N LEU A 34 -36.64 28.31 -11.87
CA LEU A 34 -37.90 28.92 -11.39
C LEU A 34 -38.28 28.40 -9.98
N ASP A 35 -38.19 29.33 -9.04
CA ASP A 35 -38.96 29.58 -7.81
C ASP A 35 -39.67 28.50 -6.96
N CYS A 36 -39.36 28.63 -5.67
CA CYS A 36 -40.25 28.66 -4.50
C CYS A 36 -40.52 27.38 -3.65
N ARG A 37 -39.77 27.36 -2.54
CA ARG A 37 -40.19 27.17 -1.12
C ARG A 37 -39.96 25.81 -0.43
N ASN A 38 -39.27 25.93 0.71
CA ASN A 38 -39.12 25.03 1.86
C ASN A 38 -38.23 23.79 1.69
N GLY A 39 -36.93 24.00 1.89
CA GLY A 39 -35.95 22.94 2.14
C GLY A 39 -35.08 23.29 3.35
N SER A 40 -35.18 22.50 4.41
CA SER A 40 -34.25 22.48 5.54
C SER A 40 -32.90 21.93 5.05
N ASN A 41 -32.05 22.81 4.53
CA ASN A 41 -30.72 22.45 4.08
C ASN A 41 -29.78 22.28 5.29
N ILE A 42 -29.51 21.02 5.63
CA ILE A 42 -28.28 20.64 6.32
C ILE A 42 -27.15 20.89 5.32
N VAL A 43 -26.53 22.06 5.43
CA VAL A 43 -25.29 22.38 4.73
C VAL A 43 -24.20 21.52 5.36
N ILE A 44 -23.76 20.48 4.66
CA ILE A 44 -22.51 19.79 4.97
C ILE A 44 -21.39 20.81 4.71
N ASP A 45 -20.90 21.38 5.81
CA ASP A 45 -19.81 22.34 5.86
C ASP A 45 -18.50 21.64 5.42
N HIS A 46 -18.23 21.66 4.11
CA HIS A 46 -16.94 21.23 3.53
C HIS A 46 -15.79 22.23 3.81
N LYS A 47 -15.93 23.15 4.77
CA LYS A 47 -14.92 24.15 5.15
C LYS A 47 -14.51 24.11 6.62
N ARG A 48 -14.28 22.91 7.16
CA ARG A 48 -13.47 22.74 8.39
C ARG A 48 -12.31 21.78 8.20
N ASN A 49 -11.34 22.18 7.39
CA ASN A 49 -9.94 21.82 7.64
C ASN A 49 -9.18 23.15 7.77
N ALA A 50 -9.40 23.81 8.91
CA ALA A 50 -8.58 24.92 9.33
C ALA A 50 -7.16 24.38 9.54
N ASP A 51 -6.23 24.86 8.73
CA ASP A 51 -4.85 25.20 9.07
C ASP A 51 -4.29 24.52 10.34
N LYS A 52 -4.07 23.21 10.26
CA LYS A 52 -3.16 22.54 11.19
C LYS A 52 -1.82 22.47 10.47
N SER A 53 -0.90 23.34 10.85
CA SER A 53 0.50 23.20 10.48
C SER A 53 0.93 21.75 10.70
N VAL A 54 1.67 21.20 9.74
CA VAL A 54 2.27 19.86 9.86
C VAL A 54 3.04 19.84 11.19
N PRO A 55 2.68 18.96 12.14
CA PRO A 55 3.31 18.96 13.45
C PRO A 55 4.81 18.62 13.31
N ASP A 56 5.63 19.30 14.11
CA ASP A 56 7.03 18.92 14.25
C ASP A 56 7.19 17.61 15.02
N ASP A 57 8.36 17.02 14.91
CA ASP A 57 8.67 15.70 15.50
C ASP A 57 8.59 15.73 17.04
N ASN A 58 8.89 16.88 17.67
CA ASN A 58 8.81 17.04 19.13
C ASN A 58 7.36 17.01 19.61
N ARG A 59 6.44 17.65 18.89
CA ARG A 59 5.01 17.66 19.21
C ARG A 59 4.41 16.26 19.09
N ILE A 60 4.79 15.52 18.05
CA ILE A 60 4.33 14.15 17.80
C ILE A 60 4.80 13.22 18.93
N THR A 61 6.11 13.18 19.19
CA THR A 61 6.69 12.29 20.21
C THR A 61 6.25 12.67 21.62
N ALA A 62 6.10 13.96 21.94
CA ALA A 62 5.56 14.39 23.22
C ALA A 62 4.07 14.02 23.41
N CYS A 63 3.28 13.97 22.33
CA CYS A 63 1.92 13.45 22.37
C CYS A 63 1.92 11.96 22.73
N ALA A 64 2.73 11.16 22.04
CA ALA A 64 2.85 9.73 22.29
C ALA A 64 3.39 9.43 23.70
N SER A 65 4.37 10.19 24.19
CA SER A 65 4.91 10.06 25.55
C SER A 65 3.83 10.34 26.61
N ARG A 66 3.05 11.43 26.47
CA ARG A 66 1.96 11.73 27.42
C ARG A 66 0.82 10.73 27.38
N ARG A 67 0.48 10.21 26.19
CA ARG A 67 -0.69 9.35 25.98
C ARG A 67 -0.40 7.89 26.29
N TRP A 68 0.78 7.41 25.90
CA TRP A 68 1.13 5.99 25.87
C TRP A 68 2.39 5.65 26.66
N GLN A 69 3.01 6.64 27.30
CA GLN A 69 4.31 6.47 27.98
C GLN A 69 5.36 5.86 27.03
N PHE A 70 5.24 6.16 25.73
CA PHE A 70 6.18 5.72 24.72
C PHE A 70 7.41 6.61 24.73
N ASP A 71 8.58 6.01 24.88
CA ASP A 71 9.88 6.67 24.77
C ASP A 71 10.39 6.56 23.33
N ALA A 72 10.20 7.62 22.54
CA ALA A 72 10.67 7.69 21.17
C ALA A 72 12.18 7.93 21.14
N GLN A 73 12.93 6.98 20.56
CA GLN A 73 14.40 6.99 20.63
C GLN A 73 15.03 7.54 19.35
N ARG A 74 14.50 7.16 18.19
CA ARG A 74 15.01 7.62 16.90
C ARG A 74 13.96 7.58 15.81
N ARG A 75 14.11 8.47 14.83
CA ARG A 75 13.35 8.43 13.58
C ARG A 75 13.93 7.36 12.65
N VAL A 76 13.07 6.57 12.01
CA VAL A 76 13.45 5.41 11.18
C VAL A 76 12.81 5.41 9.80
N ASP A 77 11.96 6.39 9.47
CA ASP A 77 11.45 6.53 8.10
C ASP A 77 12.51 7.07 7.13
N PRO A 78 12.50 6.63 5.86
CA PRO A 78 13.42 7.08 4.82
C PRO A 78 13.01 8.41 4.16
N GLY A 79 12.11 9.20 4.78
CA GLY A 79 11.63 10.47 4.20
C GLY A 79 10.38 10.35 3.32
N GLY A 80 9.54 9.35 3.57
CA GLY A 80 8.21 9.20 2.96
C GLY A 80 7.16 10.16 3.53
N SER A 81 5.90 9.99 3.13
CA SER A 81 4.80 10.83 3.64
C SER A 81 4.50 10.52 5.12
N CYS A 82 4.55 9.24 5.51
CA CYS A 82 4.49 8.81 6.90
C CYS A 82 5.83 9.02 7.61
N ARG A 83 5.77 9.45 8.87
CA ARG A 83 6.96 9.53 9.75
C ARG A 83 6.90 8.42 10.79
N VAL A 84 8.04 7.80 11.06
CA VAL A 84 8.11 6.61 11.93
C VAL A 84 9.22 6.76 12.95
N TRP A 85 8.91 6.48 14.21
CA TRP A 85 9.88 6.44 15.31
C TRP A 85 9.94 5.05 15.92
N ALA A 86 11.16 4.55 16.13
CA ALA A 86 11.41 3.38 16.95
C ALA A 86 11.60 3.81 18.41
N GLY A 87 11.09 3.02 19.34
CA GLY A 87 11.19 3.31 20.77
C GLY A 87 10.72 2.15 21.64
N THR A 88 10.43 2.46 22.89
CA THR A 88 9.98 1.46 23.88
C THR A 88 8.73 1.91 24.62
N CYS A 89 7.86 0.96 24.92
CA CYS A 89 6.74 1.14 25.84
C CYS A 89 7.20 1.12 27.31
N SER A 90 6.31 1.50 28.24
CA SER A 90 6.60 1.56 29.67
C SER A 90 7.03 0.22 30.30
N ASP A 91 6.65 -0.91 29.69
CA ASP A 91 7.04 -2.26 30.09
C ASP A 91 8.39 -2.71 29.49
N GLY A 92 9.04 -1.84 28.71
CA GLY A 92 10.31 -2.09 28.03
C GLY A 92 10.17 -2.82 26.68
N SER A 93 8.96 -3.14 26.23
CA SER A 93 8.75 -3.75 24.91
C SER A 93 9.07 -2.76 23.79
N ALA A 94 9.64 -3.27 22.69
CA ALA A 94 9.95 -2.45 21.52
C ALA A 94 8.67 -2.17 20.71
N ALA A 95 8.51 -0.91 20.31
CA ALA A 95 7.35 -0.45 19.54
C ALA A 95 7.74 0.63 18.52
N PHE A 96 6.84 0.85 17.58
CA PHE A 96 6.95 1.88 16.56
C PHE A 96 5.77 2.85 16.65
N LEU A 97 6.07 4.13 16.60
CA LEU A 97 5.10 5.20 16.46
C LEU A 97 5.05 5.62 14.98
N LYS A 98 3.89 5.55 14.34
CA LYS A 98 3.66 6.09 13.00
C LYS A 98 2.79 7.34 13.07
N TRP A 99 3.16 8.37 12.32
CA TRP A 99 2.33 9.53 12.07
C TRP A 99 2.01 9.65 10.58
N HIS A 100 0.73 9.72 10.25
CA HIS A 100 0.26 9.86 8.89
C HIS A 100 -0.24 11.29 8.62
N PRO A 101 0.28 11.96 7.58
CA PRO A 101 -0.24 13.27 7.16
C PRO A 101 -1.63 13.15 6.52
N GLN A 102 -1.96 11.98 5.97
CA GLN A 102 -3.21 11.73 5.26
C GLN A 102 -4.11 10.81 6.07
N ARG A 103 -5.35 11.24 6.31
CA ARG A 103 -6.37 10.44 7.01
C ARG A 103 -6.66 9.11 6.30
N ARG A 104 -6.50 9.06 4.97
CA ARG A 104 -6.71 7.85 4.17
C ARG A 104 -5.74 6.74 4.60
N SER A 105 -4.43 6.98 4.49
CA SER A 105 -3.41 5.98 4.86
C SER A 105 -3.49 5.58 6.33
N TRP A 106 -3.78 6.54 7.22
CA TRP A 106 -4.03 6.22 8.63
C TRP A 106 -5.19 5.22 8.79
N ARG A 107 -6.34 5.46 8.15
CA ARG A 107 -7.51 4.56 8.24
C ARG A 107 -7.24 3.19 7.63
N GLN A 108 -6.52 3.15 6.51
CA GLN A 108 -6.12 1.93 5.82
C GLN A 108 -5.28 1.03 6.73
N GLU A 109 -4.21 1.60 7.31
CA GLU A 109 -3.35 0.84 8.22
C GLU A 109 -4.06 0.46 9.51
N GLU A 110 -4.81 1.39 10.10
CA GLU A 110 -5.57 1.13 11.33
C GLU A 110 -6.58 -0.01 11.15
N GLN A 111 -7.31 -0.01 10.03
CA GLN A 111 -8.26 -1.07 9.70
C GLN A 111 -7.54 -2.40 9.51
N ALA A 112 -6.44 -2.43 8.76
CA ALA A 112 -5.69 -3.66 8.55
C ALA A 112 -5.18 -4.24 9.88
N LEU A 113 -4.55 -3.40 10.72
CA LEU A 113 -4.01 -3.83 12.00
C LEU A 113 -5.10 -4.24 13.00
N ARG A 114 -6.22 -3.52 13.06
CA ARG A 114 -7.29 -3.77 14.05
C ARG A 114 -8.23 -4.90 13.62
N GLN A 115 -8.56 -4.98 12.33
CA GLN A 115 -9.65 -5.83 11.86
C GLN A 115 -9.15 -7.01 11.03
N TRP A 116 -8.13 -6.84 10.20
CA TRP A 116 -7.72 -7.89 9.25
C TRP A 116 -6.68 -8.84 9.85
N LEU A 117 -5.57 -8.28 10.33
CA LEU A 117 -4.45 -9.07 10.84
C LEU A 117 -4.85 -10.03 11.97
N PRO A 118 -5.70 -9.65 12.95
CA PRO A 118 -6.11 -10.58 14.01
C PRO A 118 -6.85 -11.83 13.52
N GLN A 119 -7.42 -11.81 12.31
CA GLN A 119 -8.13 -12.96 11.73
C GLN A 119 -7.20 -13.99 11.08
N ILE A 120 -5.96 -13.60 10.77
CA ILE A 120 -4.95 -14.52 10.24
C ILE A 120 -4.34 -15.28 11.43
N ALA A 121 -3.95 -16.54 11.29
CA ALA A 121 -3.28 -17.27 12.37
C ALA A 121 -1.88 -16.69 12.67
N GLN A 122 -1.54 -16.52 13.95
CA GLN A 122 -0.29 -15.88 14.39
C GLN A 122 0.95 -16.74 14.05
N GLU A 123 0.76 -18.04 13.83
CA GLU A 123 1.79 -19.00 13.48
C GLU A 123 2.30 -18.84 12.04
N LEU A 124 1.51 -18.20 11.17
CA LEU A 124 1.81 -18.09 9.75
C LEU A 124 2.89 -17.05 9.45
N ALA A 125 2.86 -15.93 10.15
CA ALA A 125 3.83 -14.87 10.00
C ALA A 125 3.85 -13.99 11.26
N ASN A 126 5.04 -13.48 11.61
CA ASN A 126 5.17 -12.33 12.50
C ASN A 126 4.45 -11.14 11.85
N ARG A 127 3.78 -10.32 12.66
CA ARG A 127 3.01 -9.19 12.16
C ARG A 127 2.92 -8.10 13.22
N PRO A 128 2.77 -6.83 12.82
CA PRO A 128 2.55 -5.76 13.78
C PRO A 128 1.18 -5.95 14.45
N GLU A 129 1.14 -5.67 15.75
CA GLU A 129 -0.10 -5.56 16.54
C GLU A 129 -0.36 -4.08 16.79
N LEU A 130 -1.62 -3.65 16.66
CA LEU A 130 -2.02 -2.30 17.05
C LEU A 130 -2.09 -2.21 18.57
N LEU A 131 -1.14 -1.50 19.17
CA LEU A 131 -1.11 -1.26 20.61
C LEU A 131 -2.11 -0.17 21.00
N ASP A 132 -2.11 0.95 20.26
CA ASP A 132 -3.11 2.02 20.39
C ASP A 132 -3.11 2.94 19.15
N SER A 133 -4.09 3.82 19.03
CA SER A 133 -4.30 4.72 17.90
C SER A 133 -4.91 6.06 18.31
N SER A 134 -4.72 7.09 17.48
CA SER A 134 -5.38 8.40 17.64
C SER A 134 -5.71 8.98 16.27
N GLU A 135 -6.98 8.92 15.86
CA GLU A 135 -7.42 9.50 14.58
C GLU A 135 -7.23 11.02 14.55
N GLN A 136 -7.47 11.69 15.68
CA GLN A 136 -7.37 13.15 15.79
C GLN A 136 -5.94 13.66 15.52
N GLU A 137 -4.94 12.88 15.95
CA GLU A 137 -3.52 13.22 15.80
C GLU A 137 -2.88 12.49 14.60
N GLY A 138 -3.60 11.55 13.96
CA GLY A 138 -3.08 10.73 12.86
C GLY A 138 -1.99 9.75 13.32
N LEU A 139 -2.08 9.25 14.55
CA LEU A 139 -1.04 8.40 15.16
C LEU A 139 -1.48 6.94 15.26
N LEU A 140 -0.51 6.04 15.07
CA LEU A 140 -0.60 4.61 15.39
C LEU A 140 0.61 4.22 16.24
N LEU A 141 0.39 3.47 17.31
CA LEU A 141 1.44 2.82 18.09
C LEU A 141 1.33 1.32 17.85
N ILE A 142 2.39 0.71 17.33
CA ILE A 142 2.38 -0.70 16.88
C ILE A 142 3.55 -1.47 17.48
N SER A 143 3.36 -2.78 17.67
CA SER A 143 4.43 -3.66 18.17
C SER A 143 5.57 -3.81 17.16
N ALA A 144 6.77 -4.08 17.66
CA ALA A 144 7.88 -4.46 16.81
C ALA A 144 7.69 -5.86 16.20
N VAL A 145 8.12 -6.03 14.95
CA VAL A 145 8.13 -7.31 14.23
C VAL A 145 9.57 -7.79 14.11
N ALA A 146 9.81 -9.06 14.43
CA ALA A 146 11.14 -9.65 14.36
C ALA A 146 11.58 -9.88 12.91
N GLY A 147 12.87 -9.63 12.66
CA GLY A 147 13.54 -9.95 11.40
C GLY A 147 14.14 -8.73 10.71
N GLU A 148 14.89 -8.99 9.65
CA GLU A 148 15.47 -7.98 8.76
C GLU A 148 14.74 -7.98 7.41
N PRO A 149 14.61 -6.83 6.72
CA PRO A 149 13.99 -6.78 5.40
C PRO A 149 14.67 -7.73 4.41
N VAL A 150 13.89 -8.55 3.72
CA VAL A 150 14.38 -9.51 2.71
C VAL A 150 15.08 -8.80 1.56
N GLU A 151 14.69 -7.55 1.24
CA GLU A 151 15.40 -6.69 0.28
C GLU A 151 16.85 -6.37 0.68
N SER A 152 17.24 -6.59 1.93
CA SER A 152 18.64 -6.48 2.37
C SER A 152 19.51 -7.60 1.81
N GLY A 153 18.89 -8.67 1.30
CA GLY A 153 19.52 -9.85 0.75
C GLY A 153 19.68 -10.96 1.79
N THR A 154 19.62 -12.21 1.31
CA THR A 154 20.19 -13.38 1.99
C THR A 154 21.13 -14.07 1.01
N ASP A 155 22.20 -14.67 1.54
CA ASP A 155 23.16 -15.44 0.74
C ASP A 155 22.64 -16.85 0.40
N SER A 156 21.47 -17.24 0.93
CA SER A 156 20.89 -18.57 0.75
C SER A 156 19.70 -18.56 -0.20
N GLU A 157 19.89 -19.13 -1.38
CA GLU A 157 18.81 -19.38 -2.35
C GLU A 157 17.70 -20.25 -1.76
N GLN A 158 18.05 -21.26 -0.95
CA GLN A 158 17.07 -22.11 -0.27
C GLN A 158 16.21 -21.32 0.71
N GLU A 159 16.79 -20.35 1.42
CA GLU A 159 16.01 -19.46 2.30
C GLU A 159 15.06 -18.57 1.49
N LEU A 160 15.49 -18.03 0.34
CA LEU A 160 14.60 -17.24 -0.53
C LEU A 160 13.39 -18.05 -1.00
N HIS A 161 13.58 -19.31 -1.38
CA HIS A 161 12.48 -20.21 -1.73
C HIS A 161 11.50 -20.43 -0.57
N ILE A 162 12.02 -20.62 0.66
CA ILE A 162 11.18 -20.75 1.86
C ILE A 162 10.41 -19.46 2.14
N ILE A 163 11.08 -18.31 2.05
CA ILE A 163 10.48 -16.98 2.25
C ILE A 163 9.35 -16.76 1.24
N HIS A 164 9.61 -16.98 -0.05
CA HIS A 164 8.60 -16.82 -1.11
C HIS A 164 7.40 -17.74 -0.90
N ARG A 165 7.63 -18.98 -0.47
CA ARG A 165 6.55 -19.89 -0.13
C ARG A 165 5.73 -19.38 1.06
N GLN A 166 6.37 -18.90 2.12
CA GLN A 166 5.67 -18.35 3.29
C GLN A 166 4.89 -17.07 2.94
N THR A 167 5.42 -16.21 2.05
CA THR A 167 4.71 -15.00 1.61
C THR A 167 3.49 -15.36 0.77
N GLY A 168 3.59 -16.38 -0.09
CA GLY A 168 2.44 -16.95 -0.78
C GLY A 168 1.34 -17.44 0.18
N VAL A 169 1.73 -18.18 1.22
CA VAL A 169 0.79 -18.66 2.25
C VAL A 169 0.10 -17.51 2.97
N PHE A 170 0.86 -16.49 3.42
CA PHE A 170 0.30 -15.33 4.11
C PHE A 170 -0.68 -14.56 3.22
N LEU A 171 -0.29 -14.28 1.98
CA LEU A 171 -1.09 -13.49 1.07
C LEU A 171 -2.41 -14.20 0.71
N ARG A 172 -2.40 -15.52 0.60
CA ARG A 172 -3.61 -16.33 0.43
C ARG A 172 -4.59 -16.14 1.59
N GLU A 173 -4.12 -16.17 2.83
CA GLU A 173 -4.99 -15.97 3.99
C GLU A 173 -5.52 -14.54 4.06
N LEU A 174 -4.70 -13.53 3.70
CA LEU A 174 -5.15 -12.15 3.58
C LEU A 174 -6.26 -12.01 2.52
N HIS A 175 -6.06 -12.56 1.33
CA HIS A 175 -7.04 -12.47 0.23
C HIS A 175 -8.33 -13.26 0.51
N ARG A 176 -8.31 -14.21 1.45
CA ARG A 176 -9.48 -15.00 1.86
C ARG A 176 -10.32 -14.38 2.96
N LEU A 177 -9.85 -13.29 3.57
CA LEU A 177 -10.63 -12.60 4.60
C LEU A 177 -11.98 -12.16 4.04
N GLU A 178 -13.05 -12.50 4.75
CA GLU A 178 -14.40 -12.04 4.44
C GLU A 178 -14.55 -10.59 4.95
N VAL A 179 -14.27 -9.64 4.07
CA VAL A 179 -14.40 -8.20 4.36
C VAL A 179 -15.53 -7.61 3.52
N VAL A 180 -16.38 -6.80 4.14
CA VAL A 180 -17.48 -6.11 3.44
C VAL A 180 -16.89 -5.06 2.50
N ASP A 181 -17.20 -5.18 1.20
CA ASP A 181 -16.88 -4.15 0.21
C ASP A 181 -17.95 -3.05 0.24
N GLU A 182 -17.62 -1.93 0.86
CA GLU A 182 -18.48 -0.76 0.97
C GLU A 182 -18.28 0.25 -0.18
N ASP A 183 -17.32 0.01 -1.09
CA ASP A 183 -17.06 0.95 -2.17
C ASP A 183 -18.10 0.77 -3.30
N PRO A 184 -18.92 1.80 -3.59
CA PRO A 184 -20.00 1.68 -4.58
C PRO A 184 -19.51 1.59 -6.03
N VAL A 185 -18.22 1.84 -6.29
CA VAL A 185 -17.63 1.80 -7.63
C VAL A 185 -17.00 0.44 -7.86
N ALA A 186 -17.66 -0.42 -8.65
CA ALA A 186 -17.13 -1.73 -9.03
C ALA A 186 -15.78 -1.62 -9.77
N LEU A 187 -14.97 -2.68 -9.73
CA LEU A 187 -13.65 -2.70 -10.38
C LEU A 187 -13.71 -2.38 -11.87
N SER A 188 -14.72 -2.88 -12.59
CA SER A 188 -14.93 -2.58 -14.01
C SER A 188 -15.05 -1.09 -14.32
N LYS A 189 -15.59 -0.30 -13.39
CA LYS A 189 -15.62 1.16 -13.52
C LYS A 189 -14.37 1.82 -12.95
N ALA A 190 -13.82 1.26 -11.86
CA ALA A 190 -12.66 1.82 -11.19
C ALA A 190 -11.39 1.76 -12.04
N MET A 191 -11.13 0.69 -12.82
CA MET A 191 -9.86 0.58 -13.57
C MET A 191 -9.70 1.65 -14.65
N PRO A 192 -10.69 1.91 -15.55
CA PRO A 192 -10.59 3.00 -16.51
C PRO A 192 -10.51 4.38 -15.85
N GLU A 193 -11.29 4.62 -14.79
CA GLU A 193 -11.22 5.88 -14.04
C GLU A 193 -9.82 6.09 -13.44
N ARG A 194 -9.21 5.03 -12.90
CA ARG A 194 -7.84 5.07 -12.37
C ARG A 194 -6.82 5.42 -13.43
N LEU A 195 -6.92 4.82 -14.62
CA LEU A 195 -6.04 5.18 -15.73
C LEU A 195 -6.20 6.67 -16.09
N GLN A 196 -7.44 7.13 -16.24
CA GLN A 196 -7.71 8.51 -16.63
C GLN A 196 -7.10 9.50 -15.62
N GLY A 197 -7.25 9.29 -14.32
CA GLY A 197 -6.66 10.20 -13.35
C GLY A 197 -5.13 10.14 -13.25
N TRP A 198 -4.48 9.11 -13.78
CA TRP A 198 -3.02 9.13 -14.00
C TRP A 198 -2.66 9.92 -15.26
N ILE A 199 -3.40 9.75 -16.35
CA ILE A 199 -3.22 10.53 -17.58
C ILE A 199 -3.38 12.02 -17.30
N ASP A 200 -4.41 12.41 -16.54
CA ASP A 200 -4.67 13.80 -16.17
C ASP A 200 -3.51 14.42 -15.36
N LYS A 201 -2.76 13.60 -14.63
CA LYS A 201 -1.60 14.01 -13.82
C LYS A 201 -0.28 13.91 -14.56
N ALA A 202 -0.27 13.31 -15.74
CA ALA A 202 0.96 13.02 -16.45
C ALA A 202 1.71 14.30 -16.83
N ASP A 203 1.03 15.42 -17.04
CA ASP A 203 1.64 16.73 -17.36
C ASP A 203 2.70 16.63 -18.47
N GLY A 204 2.38 15.89 -19.54
CA GLY A 204 3.25 15.67 -20.70
C GLY A 204 4.37 14.65 -20.51
N VAL A 205 4.42 13.93 -19.37
CA VAL A 205 5.43 12.90 -19.10
C VAL A 205 5.18 11.60 -19.89
N LEU A 206 3.94 11.36 -20.31
CA LEU A 206 3.55 10.18 -21.11
C LEU A 206 3.50 10.55 -22.59
N GLU A 207 4.00 9.66 -23.43
CA GLU A 207 3.89 9.76 -24.89
C GLU A 207 2.46 9.40 -25.36
N GLU A 208 2.04 9.92 -26.51
CA GLU A 208 0.67 9.71 -27.03
C GLU A 208 0.37 8.23 -27.30
N ASP A 209 1.36 7.48 -27.81
CA ASP A 209 1.24 6.05 -28.07
C ASP A 209 1.07 5.24 -26.78
N GLN A 210 1.77 5.60 -25.70
CA GLN A 210 1.61 5.00 -24.38
C GLN A 210 0.19 5.19 -23.83
N ILE A 211 -0.38 6.39 -23.99
CA ILE A 211 -1.75 6.69 -23.57
C ILE A 211 -2.76 5.84 -24.38
N VAL A 212 -2.58 5.77 -25.70
CA VAL A 212 -3.46 5.00 -26.59
C VAL A 212 -3.39 3.50 -26.26
N GLN A 213 -2.19 2.95 -26.09
CA GLN A 213 -2.00 1.55 -25.72
C GLN A 213 -2.60 1.23 -24.35
N ALA A 214 -2.37 2.08 -23.34
CA ALA A 214 -2.93 1.89 -22.01
C ALA A 214 -4.46 1.92 -22.01
N THR A 215 -5.04 2.88 -22.74
CA THR A 215 -6.50 2.99 -22.91
C THR A 215 -7.07 1.76 -23.60
N LYS A 216 -6.38 1.22 -24.62
CA LYS A 216 -6.80 -0.01 -25.31
C LYS A 216 -6.69 -1.24 -24.41
N CYS A 217 -5.63 -1.36 -23.63
CA CYS A 217 -5.38 -2.51 -22.75
C CYS A 217 -6.43 -2.59 -21.63
N ILE A 218 -6.76 -1.47 -20.99
CA ILE A 218 -7.77 -1.43 -19.93
C ILE A 218 -9.19 -1.44 -20.49
N GLY A 219 -9.40 -0.87 -21.68
CA GLY A 219 -10.68 -0.83 -22.36
C GLY A 219 -11.75 -0.06 -21.57
N ASP A 220 -12.99 -0.52 -21.69
CA ASP A 220 -14.13 -0.02 -20.88
C ASP A 220 -14.20 -0.66 -19.48
N GLY A 221 -13.18 -1.46 -19.12
CA GLY A 221 -13.08 -2.19 -17.87
C GLY A 221 -13.97 -3.43 -17.76
N SER A 222 -14.65 -3.85 -18.83
CA SER A 222 -15.43 -5.10 -18.86
C SER A 222 -14.62 -6.35 -18.51
N LEU A 223 -13.29 -6.33 -18.70
CA LEU A 223 -12.35 -7.36 -18.23
C LEU A 223 -12.48 -7.68 -16.74
N PHE A 224 -12.85 -6.67 -15.92
CA PHE A 224 -12.95 -6.77 -14.47
C PHE A 224 -14.41 -6.87 -13.97
N ALA A 225 -15.37 -7.14 -14.86
CA ALA A 225 -16.81 -7.09 -14.53
C ALA A 225 -17.23 -8.12 -13.46
N ASN A 226 -16.55 -9.26 -13.41
CA ASN A 226 -16.86 -10.35 -12.47
C ASN A 226 -15.85 -10.44 -11.31
N ASP A 227 -14.84 -9.58 -11.29
CA ASP A 227 -13.81 -9.62 -10.27
C ASP A 227 -14.33 -9.01 -8.97
N ARG A 228 -13.93 -9.61 -7.86
CA ARG A 228 -14.21 -9.12 -6.52
C ARG A 228 -12.97 -8.44 -5.96
N ARG A 229 -13.19 -7.41 -5.15
CA ARG A 229 -12.13 -6.89 -4.29
C ARG A 229 -11.90 -7.81 -3.12
N VAL A 230 -10.65 -7.98 -2.74
CA VAL A 230 -10.21 -8.70 -1.55
C VAL A 230 -9.32 -7.78 -0.71
N ALA A 231 -9.09 -8.12 0.56
CA ALA A 231 -8.10 -7.42 1.35
C ALA A 231 -6.72 -7.58 0.70
N CYS A 232 -6.17 -6.45 0.24
CA CYS A 232 -4.84 -6.40 -0.35
C CYS A 232 -3.93 -5.54 0.51
N HIS A 233 -2.65 -5.90 0.56
CA HIS A 233 -1.61 -5.08 1.17
C HIS A 233 -1.30 -3.85 0.29
N ASN A 234 -1.40 -3.99 -1.03
CA ASN A 234 -1.09 -3.06 -2.11
C ASN A 234 0.34 -2.51 -2.14
N ASP A 235 1.24 -3.08 -1.35
CA ASP A 235 2.67 -2.77 -1.38
C ASP A 235 3.53 -4.00 -1.04
N TYR A 236 3.06 -5.17 -1.50
CA TYR A 236 3.56 -6.47 -1.09
C TYR A 236 4.86 -6.86 -1.82
N GLN A 237 6.01 -6.52 -1.23
CA GLN A 237 7.31 -6.76 -1.84
C GLN A 237 8.43 -6.95 -0.80
N PRO A 238 9.63 -7.41 -1.19
CA PRO A 238 10.69 -7.83 -0.26
C PRO A 238 11.14 -6.80 0.79
N ARG A 239 10.95 -5.48 0.57
CA ARG A 239 11.26 -4.47 1.61
C ARG A 239 10.32 -4.53 2.82
N ASN A 240 9.09 -5.01 2.59
CA ASN A 240 8.04 -5.13 3.60
C ASN A 240 7.91 -6.56 4.13
N TRP A 241 8.79 -7.47 3.67
CA TRP A 241 8.92 -8.82 4.17
C TRP A 241 10.13 -8.87 5.08
N LEU A 242 9.95 -9.26 6.33
CA LEU A 242 11.02 -9.46 7.30
C LEU A 242 11.34 -10.95 7.40
N TRP A 243 12.61 -11.28 7.62
CA TRP A 243 13.04 -12.64 7.90
C TRP A 243 13.86 -12.67 9.19
N ASP A 244 13.42 -13.47 10.17
CA ASP A 244 14.12 -13.63 11.45
C ASP A 244 15.10 -14.83 11.47
N GLY A 245 15.22 -15.54 10.33
CA GLY A 245 15.98 -16.78 10.19
C GLY A 245 15.11 -18.05 10.20
N HIS A 246 13.86 -17.93 10.64
CA HIS A 246 12.93 -19.05 10.78
C HIS A 246 11.52 -18.75 10.30
N ARG A 247 11.05 -17.52 10.48
CA ARG A 247 9.68 -17.10 10.21
C ARG A 247 9.65 -15.77 9.46
N LEU A 248 8.71 -15.70 8.52
CA LEU A 248 8.34 -14.49 7.80
C LEU A 248 7.70 -13.48 8.76
N GLY A 249 8.04 -12.20 8.61
CA GLY A 249 7.28 -11.08 9.11
C GLY A 249 6.73 -10.23 7.96
N ILE A 250 5.54 -9.65 8.11
CA ILE A 250 4.99 -8.69 7.14
C ILE A 250 4.70 -7.37 7.85
N ILE A 251 5.14 -6.26 7.27
CA ILE A 251 4.99 -4.91 7.83
C ILE A 251 4.44 -3.94 6.80
N ASP A 252 4.10 -2.74 7.27
CA ASP A 252 3.73 -1.57 6.47
C ASP A 252 2.42 -1.69 5.67
N PHE A 253 1.32 -1.72 6.41
CA PHE A 253 -0.04 -1.82 5.85
C PHE A 253 -0.64 -0.45 5.49
N GLU A 254 0.17 0.60 5.28
CA GLU A 254 -0.36 1.95 5.03
C GLU A 254 -1.12 2.11 3.70
N HIS A 255 -0.89 1.18 2.77
CA HIS A 255 -1.60 1.10 1.50
C HIS A 255 -2.71 0.03 1.50
N ALA A 256 -2.94 -0.65 2.63
CA ALA A 256 -3.88 -1.74 2.70
C ALA A 256 -5.32 -1.27 2.44
N HIS A 257 -5.98 -1.86 1.44
CA HIS A 257 -7.38 -1.61 1.12
C HIS A 257 -7.92 -2.72 0.22
N LEU A 258 -9.25 -2.79 0.12
CA LEU A 258 -9.91 -3.70 -0.80
C LEU A 258 -9.57 -3.36 -2.25
N ASN A 259 -8.99 -4.30 -2.98
CA ASN A 259 -8.57 -4.11 -4.36
C ASN A 259 -8.59 -5.43 -5.15
N HIS A 260 -8.29 -5.37 -6.46
CA HIS A 260 -8.03 -6.59 -7.21
C HIS A 260 -6.74 -7.28 -6.67
N PRO A 261 -6.75 -8.60 -6.42
CA PRO A 261 -5.62 -9.31 -5.83
C PRO A 261 -4.31 -9.20 -6.63
N GLY A 262 -4.40 -9.03 -7.96
CA GLY A 262 -3.24 -8.82 -8.82
C GLY A 262 -2.37 -7.60 -8.48
N PHE A 263 -2.90 -6.59 -7.77
CA PHE A 263 -2.09 -5.45 -7.32
C PHE A 263 -1.05 -5.81 -6.25
N ASP A 264 -1.24 -6.90 -5.50
CA ASP A 264 -0.21 -7.41 -4.59
C ASP A 264 0.89 -8.20 -5.31
N LEU A 265 0.63 -8.67 -6.53
CA LEU A 265 1.60 -9.47 -7.30
C LEU A 265 2.31 -8.68 -8.39
N VAL A 266 1.77 -7.53 -8.83
CA VAL A 266 2.27 -6.79 -10.00
C VAL A 266 3.76 -6.45 -9.91
N ARG A 267 4.24 -6.00 -8.74
CA ARG A 267 5.65 -5.65 -8.54
C ARG A 267 6.56 -6.89 -8.60
N LEU A 268 6.09 -8.03 -8.11
CA LEU A 268 6.84 -9.29 -8.19
C LEU A 268 6.89 -9.80 -9.63
N GLN A 269 5.75 -9.74 -10.33
CA GLN A 269 5.58 -10.20 -11.71
C GLN A 269 6.51 -9.48 -12.70
N VAL A 270 6.70 -8.16 -12.54
CA VAL A 270 7.54 -7.33 -13.41
C VAL A 270 8.94 -7.04 -12.86
N GLY A 271 9.26 -7.61 -11.69
CA GLY A 271 10.51 -7.44 -10.98
C GLY A 271 11.14 -8.79 -10.64
N THR A 272 11.16 -9.14 -9.35
CA THR A 272 11.87 -10.31 -8.81
C THR A 272 11.62 -11.62 -9.57
N TRP A 273 10.40 -11.86 -10.07
CA TRP A 273 10.10 -13.11 -10.78
C TRP A 273 10.62 -13.16 -12.21
N GLN A 274 10.93 -12.02 -12.84
CA GLN A 274 11.62 -11.99 -14.13
C GLN A 274 13.09 -12.38 -13.96
N GLU A 275 13.70 -11.95 -12.85
CA GLU A 275 15.10 -12.25 -12.52
C GLU A 275 15.26 -13.68 -11.97
N SER A 276 14.24 -14.20 -11.29
CA SER A 276 14.27 -15.54 -10.68
C SER A 276 12.89 -16.22 -10.75
N PRO A 277 12.55 -16.85 -11.89
CA PRO A 277 11.26 -17.49 -12.10
C PRO A 277 10.92 -18.61 -11.09
N SER A 278 11.93 -19.32 -10.58
CA SER A 278 11.75 -20.38 -9.59
C SER A 278 11.16 -19.86 -8.26
N LEU A 279 11.35 -18.57 -7.93
CA LEU A 279 10.74 -17.92 -6.77
C LEU A 279 9.23 -17.68 -6.97
N ARG A 280 8.77 -17.48 -8.23
CA ARG A 280 7.35 -17.43 -8.57
C ARG A 280 6.69 -18.77 -8.28
N GLU A 281 7.33 -19.87 -8.69
CA GLU A 281 6.82 -21.22 -8.43
C GLU A 281 6.68 -21.50 -6.94
N SER A 282 7.69 -21.13 -6.14
CA SER A 282 7.64 -21.30 -4.68
C SER A 282 6.57 -20.44 -4.02
N PHE A 283 6.40 -19.21 -4.50
CA PHE A 283 5.31 -18.35 -4.06
C PHE A 283 3.95 -18.97 -4.36
N LEU A 284 3.74 -19.44 -5.59
CA LEU A 284 2.46 -20.02 -6.01
C LEU A 284 2.16 -21.34 -5.30
N ASP A 285 3.17 -22.16 -4.98
CA ASP A 285 3.00 -23.34 -4.13
C ASP A 285 2.45 -22.96 -2.73
N GLY A 286 2.94 -21.85 -2.15
CA GLY A 286 2.41 -21.31 -0.91
C GLY A 286 1.00 -20.71 -1.06
N TYR A 287 0.80 -19.94 -2.13
CA TYR A 287 -0.47 -19.28 -2.46
C TYR A 287 -1.59 -20.28 -2.76
N GLY A 288 -1.25 -21.49 -3.20
CA GLY A 288 -2.17 -22.59 -3.40
C GLY A 288 -2.79 -22.57 -4.79
N GLN A 289 -4.10 -22.33 -4.89
CA GLN A 289 -4.78 -22.41 -6.19
C GLN A 289 -4.24 -21.34 -7.14
N TYR A 290 -3.92 -21.76 -8.36
CA TYR A 290 -3.50 -20.86 -9.42
C TYR A 290 -4.62 -19.86 -9.72
N PRO A 291 -4.39 -18.54 -9.58
CA PRO A 291 -5.40 -17.56 -9.92
C PRO A 291 -5.62 -17.53 -11.43
N ASP A 292 -6.88 -17.56 -11.86
CA ASP A 292 -7.28 -17.52 -13.26
C ASP A 292 -6.91 -16.18 -13.94
N TRP A 293 -6.85 -15.09 -13.18
CA TRP A 293 -6.45 -13.76 -13.62
C TRP A 293 -4.93 -13.54 -13.72
N LEU A 294 -4.08 -14.48 -13.30
CA LEU A 294 -2.64 -14.22 -13.14
C LEU A 294 -1.88 -14.12 -14.47
N ASP A 295 -2.33 -14.82 -15.51
CA ASP A 295 -1.68 -14.85 -16.83
C ASP A 295 -2.64 -14.54 -17.99
N ASP A 296 -3.65 -13.72 -17.74
CA ASP A 296 -4.58 -13.26 -18.77
C ASP A 296 -4.58 -11.73 -18.91
N GLU A 297 -5.49 -11.23 -19.74
CA GLU A 297 -5.57 -9.80 -20.07
C GLU A 297 -5.82 -8.89 -18.84
N ARG A 298 -6.31 -9.43 -17.71
CA ARG A 298 -6.46 -8.63 -16.47
C ARG A 298 -5.10 -8.31 -15.88
N MET A 299 -4.17 -9.26 -15.84
CA MET A 299 -2.84 -8.99 -15.32
C MET A 299 -2.09 -8.02 -16.22
N ASP A 300 -2.24 -8.14 -17.54
CA ASP A 300 -1.68 -7.18 -18.50
C ASP A 300 -2.22 -5.75 -18.27
N ALA A 301 -3.53 -5.61 -18.05
CA ALA A 301 -4.16 -4.33 -17.72
C ALA A 301 -3.68 -3.76 -16.37
N ILE A 302 -3.47 -4.61 -15.36
CA ILE A 302 -2.93 -4.21 -14.05
C ILE A 302 -1.46 -3.79 -14.17
N ILE A 303 -0.63 -4.53 -14.91
CA ILE A 303 0.76 -4.17 -15.21
C ILE A 303 0.81 -2.82 -15.94
N THR A 304 -0.07 -2.63 -16.91
CA THR A 304 -0.15 -1.37 -17.67
C THR A 304 -0.52 -0.19 -16.77
N LEU A 305 -1.54 -0.35 -15.92
CA LEU A 305 -1.92 0.69 -14.95
C LEU A 305 -0.80 0.97 -13.94
N PHE A 306 -0.12 -0.08 -13.46
CA PHE A 306 1.07 0.04 -12.61
C PHE A 306 2.17 0.84 -13.30
N ALA A 307 2.47 0.51 -14.55
CA ALA A 307 3.54 1.10 -15.31
C ALA A 307 3.30 2.60 -15.56
N ILE A 308 2.08 2.98 -15.94
CA ILE A 308 1.66 4.38 -16.07
C ILE A 308 1.83 5.12 -14.73
N GLY A 309 1.33 4.55 -13.63
CA GLY A 309 1.49 5.12 -12.29
C GLY A 309 2.97 5.30 -11.91
N CYS A 310 3.81 4.31 -12.22
CA CYS A 310 5.25 4.36 -12.00
C CYS A 310 5.92 5.52 -12.74
N VAL A 311 5.60 5.72 -14.02
CA VAL A 311 6.16 6.79 -14.84
C VAL A 311 5.72 8.17 -14.33
N VAL A 312 4.41 8.37 -14.12
CA VAL A 312 3.85 9.65 -13.71
C VAL A 312 4.33 10.04 -12.30
N TRP A 313 4.08 9.16 -11.32
CA TRP A 313 4.44 9.43 -9.94
C TRP A 313 5.96 9.48 -9.74
N GLY A 314 6.69 8.54 -10.37
CA GLY A 314 8.13 8.51 -10.30
C GLY A 314 8.78 9.78 -10.83
N THR A 315 8.21 10.37 -11.88
CA THR A 315 8.71 11.65 -12.41
C THR A 315 8.43 12.81 -11.45
N GLN A 316 7.21 12.90 -10.92
CA GLN A 316 6.80 13.95 -9.97
C GLN A 316 7.62 13.93 -8.67
N HIS A 317 8.10 12.76 -8.26
CA HIS A 317 8.87 12.57 -7.02
C HIS A 317 10.35 12.26 -7.27
N HIS A 318 10.85 12.45 -8.49
CA HIS A 318 12.25 12.23 -8.88
C HIS A 318 12.80 10.82 -8.58
N GLN A 319 11.94 9.81 -8.64
CA GLN A 319 12.26 8.40 -8.41
C GLN A 319 12.63 7.69 -9.72
N LYS A 320 13.88 7.89 -10.17
CA LYS A 320 14.38 7.39 -11.46
C LYS A 320 14.15 5.89 -11.68
N LYS A 321 14.44 5.05 -10.69
CA LYS A 321 14.25 3.59 -10.77
C LYS A 321 12.80 3.20 -11.05
N LEU A 322 11.85 3.95 -10.50
CA LEU A 322 10.43 3.70 -10.75
C LEU A 322 10.03 4.09 -12.16
N VAL A 323 10.52 5.23 -12.65
CA VAL A 323 10.28 5.67 -14.04
C VAL A 323 10.85 4.65 -15.03
N GLU A 324 12.06 4.15 -14.79
CA GLU A 324 12.69 3.12 -15.60
C GLU A 324 11.89 1.81 -15.59
N LEU A 325 11.41 1.37 -14.42
CA LEU A 325 10.54 0.20 -14.30
C LEU A 325 9.25 0.37 -15.12
N GLY A 326 8.57 1.50 -14.96
CA GLY A 326 7.33 1.79 -15.68
C GLY A 326 7.54 1.82 -17.19
N ARG A 327 8.59 2.51 -17.66
CA ARG A 327 8.93 2.55 -19.09
C ARG A 327 9.25 1.18 -19.67
N ARG A 328 9.94 0.32 -18.92
CA ARG A 328 10.24 -1.05 -19.35
C ARG A 328 8.98 -1.90 -19.51
N CYS A 329 7.97 -1.68 -18.68
CA CYS A 329 6.69 -2.40 -18.76
C CYS A 329 5.79 -1.89 -19.89
N LEU A 330 6.03 -0.68 -20.43
CA LEU A 330 5.29 -0.08 -21.53
C LEU A 330 5.97 -0.26 -22.90
N ALA A 331 7.16 -0.86 -22.95
CA ALA A 331 7.97 -1.03 -24.16
C ALA A 331 7.70 -2.38 -24.84
#